data_AF-A0A2Z5WU56-F1
#
_entry.id   AF-A0A2Z5WU56-F1
#
_cell.length_a   1.000
_cell.length_b   1.000
_cell.length_c   1.000
_cell.angle_alpha   90.00
_cell.angle_beta   90.00
_cell.angle_gamma   90.00
#
_symmetry.space_group_name_H-M   'P 1'
#
loop_
_entity.id
_entity.type
_entity.pdbx_description
1 polymer ?
#
loop_
_entity_poly.entity_id
_entity_poly.type
_entity_poly.pdbx_seq_one_letter_code
_entity_poly.pdbx_strand_id
1 'polypeptide(L)'
;MALKIGRVEVGLRLLLSFITIAIAYGYLGSYISTLITDHNYPIASLLLGLAVAGIFAIPQSLGGLLAAIASLIIVYWQAGLTPSLITLGVCLVMYWLGFADVGYSAEPDKKLSIIEILSTIVTFALAIAFTISLFQIPSSWIASVAIGLLAATITLIGKQIQYLELSNIKNFIILGILTSSSLAIGFAIRAIFYTPKPTDFL
;
A
#
# COMPACT_ATOMS: atom_id res chain seq x y z
N MET A 1 -1.97 -16.12 -16.51
CA MET A 1 -0.83 -16.98 -16.11
C MET A 1 -0.77 -17.04 -14.59
N ALA A 2 -0.82 -18.22 -14.00
CA ALA A 2 -0.77 -18.42 -12.55
C ALA A 2 0.58 -19.00 -12.17
N LEU A 3 1.20 -18.46 -11.11
CA LEU A 3 2.37 -19.04 -10.50
C LEU A 3 1.89 -20.07 -9.48
N LYS A 4 2.18 -21.35 -9.72
CA LYS A 4 1.77 -22.43 -8.84
C LYS A 4 2.79 -22.60 -7.72
N ILE A 5 2.47 -22.09 -6.52
CA ILE A 5 3.26 -22.33 -5.31
C ILE A 5 2.49 -23.37 -4.48
N GLY A 6 2.84 -24.65 -4.64
CA GLY A 6 2.17 -25.75 -3.96
C GLY A 6 0.71 -25.95 -4.43
N ARG A 7 -0.25 -25.94 -3.49
CA ARG A 7 -1.70 -26.09 -3.77
C ARG A 7 -2.43 -24.77 -4.05
N VAL A 8 -1.73 -23.63 -4.04
CA VAL A 8 -2.32 -22.31 -4.27
C VAL A 8 -1.89 -21.80 -5.64
N GLU A 9 -2.85 -21.59 -6.53
CA GLU A 9 -2.62 -20.93 -7.81
C GLU A 9 -2.74 -19.42 -7.60
N VAL A 10 -1.58 -18.78 -7.38
CA VAL A 10 -1.53 -17.32 -7.26
C VAL A 10 -1.46 -16.76 -8.68
N GLY A 11 -2.54 -16.13 -9.14
CA GLY A 11 -2.51 -15.38 -10.39
C GLY A 11 -1.37 -14.36 -10.34
N LEU A 12 -0.59 -14.23 -11.43
CA LEU A 12 0.54 -13.29 -11.52
C LEU A 12 0.16 -11.85 -11.10
N ARG A 13 -1.11 -11.47 -11.29
CA ARG A 13 -1.69 -10.19 -10.89
C ARG A 13 -1.81 -10.02 -9.37
N LEU A 14 -2.23 -11.06 -8.66
CA LEU A 14 -2.31 -11.03 -7.20
C LEU A 14 -0.91 -11.01 -6.57
N LEU A 15 0.04 -11.73 -7.17
CA LEU A 15 1.44 -11.69 -6.76
C LEU A 15 2.00 -10.26 -6.89
N LEU A 16 1.72 -9.59 -8.01
CA LEU A 16 2.13 -8.20 -8.23
C LEU A 16 1.52 -7.25 -7.19
N SER A 17 0.24 -7.44 -6.84
CA SER A 17 -0.43 -6.69 -5.77
C SER A 17 0.23 -6.93 -4.41
N PHE A 18 0.54 -8.19 -4.07
CA PHE A 18 1.24 -8.51 -2.82
C PHE A 18 2.64 -7.90 -2.76
N ILE A 19 3.41 -7.98 -3.84
CA ILE A 19 4.74 -7.37 -3.91
C ILE A 19 4.65 -5.85 -3.71
N THR A 20 3.70 -5.20 -4.39
CA THR A 20 3.54 -3.75 -4.31
C THR A 20 3.17 -3.31 -2.88
N ILE A 21 2.25 -4.01 -2.23
CA ILE A 21 1.90 -3.73 -0.82
C ILE A 21 3.07 -4.01 0.11
N ALA A 22 3.82 -5.10 -0.11
CA ALA A 22 4.99 -5.39 0.69
C ALA A 22 6.00 -4.23 0.59
N ILE A 23 6.33 -3.78 -0.61
CA ILE A 23 7.23 -2.63 -0.81
C ILE A 23 6.72 -1.39 -0.05
N ALA A 24 5.43 -1.08 -0.18
CA ALA A 24 4.83 0.08 0.48
C ALA A 24 4.90 0.02 2.01
N TYR A 25 4.57 -1.14 2.61
CA TYR A 25 4.71 -1.36 4.04
C TYR A 25 6.18 -1.29 4.50
N GLY A 26 7.12 -1.75 3.68
CA GLY A 26 8.55 -1.62 3.96
C GLY A 26 9.00 -0.15 4.01
N TYR A 27 8.58 0.65 3.04
CA TYR A 27 8.86 2.10 3.06
C TYR A 27 8.18 2.81 4.22
N LEU A 28 6.95 2.42 4.57
CA LEU A 28 6.27 2.93 5.75
C LEU A 28 7.03 2.59 7.04
N GLY A 29 7.55 1.37 7.17
CA GLY A 29 8.39 0.96 8.31
C GLY A 29 9.68 1.78 8.42
N SER A 30 10.35 2.02 7.30
CA SER A 30 11.53 2.90 7.22
C SER A 30 11.20 4.34 7.62
N TYR A 31 10.06 4.85 7.18
CA TYR A 31 9.60 6.20 7.53
C TYR A 31 9.27 6.33 9.01
N ILE A 32 8.59 5.33 9.60
CA ILE A 32 8.33 5.26 11.05
C ILE A 32 9.65 5.24 11.83
N SER A 33 10.64 4.45 11.41
CA SER A 33 11.96 4.42 12.06
C SER A 33 12.64 5.80 12.03
N THR A 34 12.56 6.51 10.91
CA THR A 34 13.11 7.87 10.79
C THR A 34 12.42 8.83 11.76
N LEU A 35 11.09 8.81 11.83
CA LEU A 35 10.32 9.65 12.77
C LEU A 35 10.62 9.37 14.24
N ILE A 36 10.87 8.12 14.60
CA ILE A 36 11.28 7.76 15.97
C ILE A 36 12.67 8.35 16.28
N THR A 37 13.62 8.24 15.36
CA THR A 37 14.96 8.83 15.52
C THR A 37 14.90 10.36 15.61
N ASP A 38 13.99 10.98 14.86
CA ASP A 38 13.73 12.43 14.88
C ASP A 38 12.86 12.86 16.08
N HIS A 39 12.63 11.98 17.06
CA HIS A 39 11.86 12.23 18.28
C HIS A 39 10.38 12.59 18.04
N ASN A 40 9.84 12.29 16.86
CA ASN A 40 8.45 12.54 16.49
C ASN A 40 7.57 11.30 16.77
N TYR A 41 7.52 10.93 18.05
CA TYR A 41 6.74 9.79 18.55
C TYR A 41 5.24 9.84 18.26
N PRO A 42 4.56 11.01 18.28
CA PRO A 42 3.12 11.06 18.02
C PRO A 42 2.77 10.63 16.59
N ILE A 43 3.51 11.12 15.59
CA ILE A 43 3.26 10.77 14.18
C ILE A 43 3.67 9.32 13.93
N ALA A 44 4.78 8.86 14.48
CA ALA A 44 5.20 7.47 14.38
C ALA A 44 4.15 6.49 14.94
N SER A 45 3.57 6.81 16.10
CA SER A 45 2.54 5.99 16.74
C SER A 45 1.24 5.98 15.92
N LEU A 46 0.83 7.13 15.37
CA LEU A 46 -0.33 7.24 14.50
C LEU A 46 -0.15 6.41 13.23
N LEU A 47 1.02 6.50 12.59
CA LEU A 47 1.33 5.73 11.38
C LEU A 47 1.38 4.23 11.65
N LEU A 48 1.89 3.81 12.80
CA LEU A 48 1.89 2.40 13.21
C LEU A 48 0.47 1.89 13.45
N GLY A 49 -0.36 2.65 14.16
CA GLY A 49 -1.78 2.33 14.34
C GLY A 49 -2.54 2.24 13.02
N LEU A 50 -2.26 3.17 12.10
CA LEU A 50 -2.83 3.17 10.75
C LEU A 50 -2.37 1.96 9.93
N ALA A 51 -1.09 1.58 10.04
CA ALA A 51 -0.54 0.40 9.36
C ALA A 51 -1.24 -0.89 9.81
N VAL A 52 -1.49 -1.03 11.11
CA VAL A 52 -2.22 -2.17 11.70
C VAL A 52 -3.68 -2.16 11.26
N ALA A 53 -4.36 -1.01 11.34
CA ALA A 53 -5.75 -0.88 10.89
C ALA A 53 -5.89 -1.18 9.39
N GLY A 54 -4.88 -0.83 8.59
CA GLY A 54 -4.78 -1.11 7.16
C GLY A 54 -4.90 -2.59 6.81
N ILE A 55 -4.33 -3.48 7.62
CA ILE A 55 -4.39 -4.94 7.42
C ILE A 55 -5.84 -5.42 7.41
N PHE A 56 -6.68 -4.83 8.26
CA PHE A 56 -8.10 -5.17 8.37
C PHE A 56 -8.94 -4.48 7.30
N ALA A 57 -8.58 -3.25 6.94
CA ALA A 57 -9.35 -2.42 6.02
C ALA A 57 -9.17 -2.81 4.55
N ILE A 58 -7.96 -3.17 4.12
CA ILE A 58 -7.64 -3.44 2.71
C ILE A 58 -8.56 -4.51 2.08
N PRO A 59 -8.86 -5.67 2.72
CA PRO A 59 -9.76 -6.68 2.17
C PRO A 59 -11.22 -6.26 2.05
N GLN A 60 -11.66 -5.30 2.88
CA GLN A 60 -13.06 -4.92 3.04
C GLN A 60 -13.41 -3.60 2.34
N SER A 61 -12.39 -2.84 1.94
CA SER A 61 -12.55 -1.50 1.38
C SER A 61 -13.04 -1.53 -0.06
N LEU A 62 -14.07 -0.72 -0.33
CA LEU A 62 -14.49 -0.30 -1.68
C LEU A 62 -13.86 1.05 -2.06
N GLY A 63 -13.11 1.66 -1.13
CA GLY A 63 -12.52 3.01 -1.22
C GLY A 63 -11.28 3.14 -2.10
N GLY A 64 -10.95 2.09 -2.85
CA GLY A 64 -9.77 2.04 -3.71
C GLY A 64 -9.63 3.25 -4.62
N LEU A 65 -10.71 3.63 -5.31
CA LEU A 65 -10.69 4.76 -6.25
C LEU A 65 -10.40 6.09 -5.54
N LEU A 66 -11.00 6.31 -4.36
CA LEU A 66 -10.74 7.52 -3.56
C LEU A 66 -9.28 7.57 -3.09
N ALA A 67 -8.73 6.42 -2.68
CA ALA A 67 -7.33 6.30 -2.31
C ALA A 67 -6.38 6.61 -3.48
N ALA A 68 -6.71 6.16 -4.70
CA ALA A 68 -5.94 6.47 -5.89
C ALA A 68 -5.98 7.97 -6.24
N ILE A 69 -7.16 8.60 -6.16
CA ILE A 69 -7.31 10.04 -6.39
C ILE A 69 -6.49 10.84 -5.38
N ALA A 70 -6.55 10.50 -4.08
CA ALA A 70 -5.75 11.18 -3.07
C ALA A 70 -4.25 11.04 -3.31
N SER A 71 -3.79 9.84 -3.69
CA SER A 71 -2.38 9.60 -4.03
C SER A 71 -1.92 10.50 -5.18
N LEU A 72 -2.75 10.65 -6.23
CA LEU A 72 -2.47 11.55 -7.36
C LEU A 72 -2.41 13.03 -6.96
N ILE A 73 -3.34 13.49 -6.12
CA ILE A 73 -3.37 14.88 -5.64
C ILE A 73 -2.09 15.19 -4.85
N ILE A 74 -1.67 14.28 -3.97
CA ILE A 74 -0.44 14.44 -3.20
C ILE A 74 0.78 14.47 -4.11
N VAL A 75 0.84 13.58 -5.11
CA VAL A 75 1.93 13.59 -6.08
C VAL A 75 2.01 14.90 -6.85
N TYR A 76 0.86 15.38 -7.32
CA TYR A 76 0.80 16.66 -8.03
C TYR A 76 1.27 17.82 -7.15
N TRP A 77 0.86 17.84 -5.88
CA TRP A 77 1.26 18.87 -4.94
C TRP A 77 2.77 18.82 -4.62
N GLN A 78 3.34 17.63 -4.38
CA GLN A 78 4.74 17.53 -3.96
C GLN A 78 5.74 17.57 -5.11
N ALA A 79 5.39 17.04 -6.28
CA ALA A 79 6.33 16.78 -7.36
C ALA A 79 5.92 17.43 -8.70
N GLY A 80 4.73 18.03 -8.78
CA GLY A 80 4.25 18.74 -9.96
C GLY A 80 3.65 17.85 -11.05
N LEU A 81 3.47 18.43 -12.23
CA LEU A 81 2.67 17.83 -13.30
C LEU A 81 3.26 16.54 -13.87
N THR A 82 4.55 16.53 -14.24
CA THR A 82 5.16 15.36 -14.91
C THR A 82 5.12 14.08 -14.04
N PRO A 83 5.53 14.11 -12.75
CA PRO A 83 5.37 12.99 -11.82
C PRO A 83 3.91 12.51 -11.67
N SER A 84 2.95 13.45 -11.64
CA SER A 84 1.54 13.11 -11.53
C SER A 84 1.00 12.40 -12.77
N LEU A 85 1.45 12.79 -13.97
CA LEU A 85 1.08 12.14 -15.22
C LEU A 85 1.66 10.73 -15.33
N ILE A 86 2.89 10.51 -14.87
CA ILE A 86 3.49 9.17 -14.79
C ILE A 86 2.69 8.30 -13.83
N THR A 87 2.38 8.82 -12.65
CA THR A 87 1.59 8.12 -11.63
C THR A 87 0.22 7.73 -12.19
N LEU A 88 -0.46 8.67 -12.86
CA LEU A 88 -1.76 8.45 -13.48
C LEU A 88 -1.68 7.39 -14.59
N GLY A 89 -0.70 7.50 -15.48
CA GLY A 89 -0.49 6.55 -16.57
C GLY A 89 -0.25 5.13 -16.07
N VAL A 90 0.64 4.97 -15.09
CA VAL A 90 0.92 3.66 -14.46
C VAL A 90 -0.32 3.13 -13.76
N CYS A 91 -1.03 3.99 -13.00
CA CYS A 91 -2.26 3.61 -12.31
C CYS A 91 -3.32 3.12 -13.30
N LEU A 92 -3.56 3.84 -14.40
CA LEU A 92 -4.56 3.47 -15.41
C LEU A 92 -4.20 2.18 -16.16
N VAL A 93 -2.94 2.01 -16.55
CA VAL A 93 -2.47 0.77 -17.21
C VAL A 93 -2.66 -0.42 -16.27
N MET A 94 -2.26 -0.29 -15.01
CA MET A 94 -2.46 -1.34 -14.01
C MET A 94 -3.92 -1.59 -13.69
N TYR A 95 -4.74 -0.55 -13.64
CA TYR A 95 -6.17 -0.66 -13.41
C TYR A 95 -6.85 -1.41 -14.56
N TRP A 96 -6.50 -1.08 -15.82
CA TRP A 96 -6.96 -1.79 -17.01
C TRP A 96 -6.55 -3.26 -16.95
N LEU A 97 -5.25 -3.52 -16.71
CA LEU A 97 -4.74 -4.88 -16.56
C LEU A 97 -5.32 -5.58 -15.32
N GLY A 98 -5.85 -4.86 -14.34
CA GLY A 98 -6.53 -5.44 -13.18
C GLY A 98 -7.92 -5.94 -13.57
N PHE A 99 -8.77 -5.04 -14.05
CA PHE A 99 -10.18 -5.31 -14.36
C PHE A 99 -10.40 -6.28 -15.51
N ALA A 100 -9.46 -6.40 -16.46
CA ALA A 100 -9.58 -7.37 -17.54
C ALA A 100 -9.69 -8.84 -17.07
N ASP A 101 -9.23 -9.21 -15.86
CA ASP A 101 -9.40 -10.57 -15.29
C ASP A 101 -10.41 -10.64 -14.14
N VAL A 102 -10.83 -9.49 -13.60
CA VAL A 102 -11.75 -9.45 -12.47
C VAL A 102 -13.14 -9.34 -13.08
N GLY A 103 -13.92 -10.43 -13.06
CA GLY A 103 -15.29 -10.48 -13.59
C GLY A 103 -16.25 -9.59 -12.81
N TYR A 104 -16.02 -8.27 -12.88
CA TYR A 104 -16.67 -7.27 -12.09
C TYR A 104 -18.12 -7.11 -12.56
N SER A 105 -19.04 -7.70 -11.81
CA SER A 105 -20.45 -7.36 -11.89
C SER A 105 -20.70 -6.17 -10.97
N ALA A 106 -21.00 -5.01 -11.57
CA ALA A 106 -21.47 -3.88 -10.79
C ALA A 106 -22.82 -4.25 -10.15
N GLU A 107 -22.90 -4.21 -8.82
CA GLU A 107 -24.16 -4.27 -8.08
C GLU A 107 -24.47 -2.85 -7.59
N PRO A 108 -25.07 -1.99 -8.43
CA PRO A 108 -25.27 -0.57 -8.13
C PRO A 108 -26.20 -0.31 -6.92
N ASP A 109 -27.00 -1.30 -6.53
CA ASP A 109 -28.02 -1.15 -5.48
C ASP A 109 -27.57 -1.60 -4.07
N LYS A 110 -26.31 -2.04 -3.92
CA LYS A 110 -25.80 -2.47 -2.61
C LYS A 110 -25.56 -1.26 -1.69
N LYS A 111 -26.36 -1.15 -0.62
CA LYS A 111 -26.09 -0.18 0.44
C LYS A 111 -24.79 -0.52 1.16
N LEU A 112 -23.88 0.46 1.25
CA LEU A 112 -22.61 0.32 1.96
C LEU A 112 -22.86 0.05 3.44
N SER A 113 -22.23 -1.01 3.97
CA SER A 113 -22.19 -1.28 5.40
C SER A 113 -21.32 -0.25 6.13
N ILE A 114 -21.63 0.04 7.40
CA ILE A 114 -20.81 0.90 8.27
C ILE A 114 -19.34 0.43 8.28
N ILE A 115 -19.13 -0.89 8.25
CA ILE A 115 -17.80 -1.50 8.23
C ILE A 115 -17.06 -1.18 6.93
N GLU A 116 -17.75 -1.18 5.78
CA GLU A 116 -17.17 -0.84 4.48
C GLU A 116 -16.80 0.65 4.41
N ILE A 117 -17.58 1.52 5.05
CA ILE A 117 -17.30 2.96 5.16
C ILE A 117 -16.06 3.20 6.02
N LEU A 118 -15.99 2.61 7.20
CA LEU A 118 -14.82 2.72 8.09
C LEU A 118 -13.56 2.17 7.40
N SER A 119 -13.67 1.02 6.73
CA SER A 119 -12.56 0.43 5.97
C SER A 119 -12.10 1.34 4.82
N THR A 120 -13.03 2.04 4.18
CA THR A 120 -12.73 3.01 3.13
C THR A 120 -11.94 4.19 3.68
N ILE A 121 -12.34 4.75 4.82
CA ILE A 121 -11.63 5.87 5.46
C ILE A 121 -10.21 5.45 5.87
N VAL A 122 -10.05 4.28 6.47
CA VAL A 122 -8.73 3.76 6.87
C VAL A 122 -7.84 3.53 5.65
N THR A 123 -8.38 2.92 4.59
CA THR A 123 -7.64 2.67 3.34
C THR A 123 -7.21 3.97 2.68
N PHE A 124 -8.08 4.98 2.69
CA PHE A 124 -7.79 6.31 2.18
C PHE A 124 -6.62 6.97 2.94
N ALA A 125 -6.69 7.00 4.28
CA ALA A 125 -5.62 7.55 5.10
C ALA A 125 -4.31 6.76 4.92
N LEU A 126 -4.38 5.44 4.79
CA LEU A 126 -3.23 4.58 4.57
C LEU A 126 -2.55 4.85 3.21
N ALA A 127 -3.34 5.05 2.15
CA ALA A 127 -2.78 5.39 0.83
C ALA A 127 -2.05 6.73 0.83
N ILE A 128 -2.58 7.72 1.57
CA ILE A 128 -1.89 8.99 1.83
C ILE A 128 -0.56 8.74 2.54
N ALA A 129 -0.57 7.95 3.62
CA ALA A 129 0.63 7.62 4.38
C ALA A 129 1.70 6.90 3.52
N PHE A 130 1.29 5.95 2.68
CA PHE A 130 2.21 5.29 1.74
C PHE A 130 2.77 6.25 0.71
N THR A 131 1.93 7.11 0.15
CA THR A 131 2.37 8.11 -0.85
C THR A 131 3.45 9.01 -0.26
N ILE A 132 3.22 9.54 0.94
CA ILE A 132 4.19 10.38 1.66
C ILE A 132 5.47 9.60 1.98
N SER A 133 5.34 8.33 2.41
CA SER A 133 6.50 7.48 2.72
C SER A 133 7.34 7.19 1.48
N LEU A 134 6.70 6.95 0.33
CA LEU A 134 7.37 6.72 -0.96
C LEU A 134 8.03 7.99 -1.51
N PHE A 135 7.55 9.18 -1.15
CA PHE A 135 8.21 10.43 -1.50
C PHE A 135 9.56 10.64 -0.81
N GLN A 136 9.89 9.84 0.21
CA GLN A 136 11.24 9.81 0.78
C GLN A 136 12.28 9.18 -0.18
N ILE A 137 11.84 8.61 -1.31
CA ILE A 137 12.74 8.10 -2.36
C ILE A 137 13.33 9.28 -3.13
N PRO A 138 14.66 9.42 -3.21
CA PRO A 138 15.32 10.56 -3.84
C PRO A 138 15.10 10.65 -5.37
N SER A 139 14.59 9.59 -6.01
CA SER A 139 14.26 9.57 -7.44
C SER A 139 12.76 9.79 -7.67
N SER A 140 12.40 10.98 -8.19
CA SER A 140 11.02 11.44 -8.35
C SER A 140 10.20 10.62 -9.35
N TRP A 141 10.81 10.14 -10.44
CA TRP A 141 10.11 9.32 -11.43
C TRP A 141 9.88 7.88 -10.93
N ILE A 142 10.84 7.31 -10.17
CA ILE A 142 10.69 5.98 -9.56
C ILE A 142 9.62 6.01 -8.47
N ALA A 143 9.62 7.06 -7.64
CA ALA A 143 8.56 7.28 -6.65
C ALA A 143 7.19 7.37 -7.32
N SER A 144 7.08 8.10 -8.44
CA SER A 144 5.83 8.22 -9.21
C SER A 144 5.33 6.88 -9.74
N VAL A 145 6.22 6.06 -10.29
CA VAL A 145 5.88 4.70 -10.74
C VAL A 145 5.42 3.85 -9.56
N ALA A 146 6.14 3.86 -8.44
CA ALA A 146 5.80 3.10 -7.24
C ALA A 146 4.45 3.52 -6.66
N ILE A 147 4.17 4.83 -6.60
CA ILE A 147 2.90 5.37 -6.13
C ILE A 147 1.76 5.01 -7.11
N GLY A 148 2.01 5.02 -8.41
CA GLY A 148 1.03 4.61 -9.42
C GLY A 148 0.67 3.12 -9.30
N LEU A 149 1.68 2.26 -9.09
CA LEU A 149 1.49 0.84 -8.80
C LEU A 149 0.71 0.63 -7.50
N LEU A 150 1.05 1.37 -6.45
CA LEU A 150 0.37 1.34 -5.15
C LEU A 150 -1.09 1.73 -5.27
N ALA A 151 -1.38 2.86 -5.91
CA ALA A 151 -2.72 3.37 -6.12
C ALA A 151 -3.59 2.30 -6.82
N ALA A 152 -3.10 1.73 -7.93
CA ALA A 152 -3.81 0.66 -8.62
C ALA A 152 -3.94 -0.60 -7.74
N THR A 153 -2.90 -0.98 -7.01
CA THR A 153 -2.93 -2.16 -6.15
C THR A 153 -3.96 -2.05 -5.04
N ILE A 154 -4.02 -0.92 -4.34
CA ILE A 154 -5.01 -0.66 -3.29
C ILE A 154 -6.43 -0.70 -3.87
N THR A 155 -6.61 -0.27 -5.12
CA THR A 155 -7.92 -0.36 -5.78
C THR A 155 -8.36 -1.78 -6.12
N LEU A 156 -7.40 -2.65 -6.47
CA LEU A 156 -7.68 -3.97 -7.01
C LEU A 156 -7.66 -5.06 -5.95
N ILE A 157 -6.80 -4.94 -4.93
CA ILE A 157 -6.48 -6.07 -4.06
C ILE A 157 -7.68 -6.55 -3.24
N GLY A 158 -8.56 -5.64 -2.79
CA GLY A 158 -9.77 -6.01 -2.06
C GLY A 158 -10.66 -6.92 -2.89
N LYS A 159 -10.84 -6.60 -4.18
CA LYS A 159 -11.56 -7.46 -5.13
C LYS A 159 -10.79 -8.73 -5.44
N GLN A 160 -9.50 -8.66 -5.75
CA GLN A 160 -8.68 -9.84 -6.06
C GLN A 160 -8.68 -10.87 -4.91
N ILE A 161 -8.71 -10.41 -3.65
CA ILE A 161 -8.81 -11.29 -2.47
C ILE A 161 -10.19 -11.94 -2.37
N GLN A 162 -11.27 -11.23 -2.71
CA GLN A 162 -12.63 -11.80 -2.73
C GLN A 162 -12.73 -12.96 -3.73
N TYR A 163 -12.06 -12.89 -4.89
CA TYR A 163 -12.03 -13.97 -5.89
C TYR A 163 -11.22 -15.20 -5.49
N LEU A 164 -10.39 -15.13 -4.44
CA LEU A 164 -9.64 -16.30 -3.98
C LEU A 164 -10.51 -17.34 -3.26
N GLU A 165 -11.77 -17.01 -2.96
CA GLU A 165 -12.71 -17.85 -2.19
C GLU A 165 -12.12 -18.42 -0.88
N LEU A 166 -11.06 -17.80 -0.38
CA LEU A 166 -10.41 -18.14 0.87
C LEU A 166 -11.26 -17.62 2.04
N SER A 167 -11.30 -18.40 3.13
CA SER A 167 -11.90 -17.94 4.39
C SER A 167 -11.28 -16.61 4.85
N ASN A 168 -12.08 -15.67 5.34
CA ASN A 168 -11.63 -14.35 5.81
C ASN A 168 -10.40 -14.41 6.74
N ILE A 169 -10.33 -15.41 7.63
CA ILE A 169 -9.21 -15.63 8.55
C ILE A 169 -7.90 -15.85 7.79
N LYS A 170 -7.90 -16.69 6.74
CA LYS A 170 -6.71 -16.97 5.93
C LYS A 170 -6.25 -15.73 5.17
N ASN A 171 -7.17 -14.91 4.67
CA ASN A 171 -6.84 -13.65 4.00
C ASN A 171 -6.13 -12.68 4.95
N PHE A 172 -6.64 -12.55 6.18
CA PHE A 172 -5.99 -11.72 7.20
C PHE A 172 -4.64 -12.25 7.64
N ILE A 173 -4.46 -13.57 7.74
CA ILE A 173 -3.17 -14.17 8.08
C ILE A 173 -2.14 -13.87 6.99
N ILE A 174 -2.49 -14.08 5.70
CA ILE A 174 -1.57 -13.85 4.59
C ILE A 174 -1.16 -12.39 4.50
N LEU A 175 -2.14 -11.47 4.50
CA LEU A 175 -1.85 -10.04 4.47
C LEU A 175 -1.13 -9.59 5.73
N GLY A 176 -1.52 -10.09 6.90
CA GLY A 176 -0.89 -9.78 8.17
C GLY A 176 0.57 -10.15 8.18
N ILE A 177 0.92 -11.38 7.81
CA ILE A 177 2.32 -11.84 7.71
C ILE A 177 3.08 -11.00 6.70
N LEU A 178 2.54 -10.79 5.49
CA LEU A 178 3.21 -10.05 4.43
C LEU A 178 3.50 -8.60 4.82
N THR A 179 2.49 -7.89 5.32
CA THR A 179 2.58 -6.47 5.67
C THR A 179 3.42 -6.24 6.93
N SER A 180 3.23 -7.04 7.98
CA SER A 180 4.00 -6.91 9.23
C SER A 180 5.47 -7.27 9.02
N SER A 181 5.77 -8.34 8.28
CA SER A 181 7.15 -8.74 7.97
C SER A 181 7.85 -7.65 7.17
N SER A 182 7.21 -7.10 6.13
CA SER A 182 7.81 -6.02 5.35
C SER A 182 8.00 -4.74 6.15
N LEU A 183 7.02 -4.34 6.97
CA LEU A 183 7.14 -3.19 7.87
C LEU A 183 8.30 -3.35 8.85
N ALA A 184 8.43 -4.53 9.46
CA ALA A 184 9.52 -4.84 10.38
C ALA A 184 10.89 -4.81 9.69
N ILE A 185 10.99 -5.37 8.47
CA ILE A 185 12.23 -5.33 7.67
C ILE A 185 12.60 -3.88 7.33
N GLY A 186 11.66 -3.09 6.81
CA GLY A 186 11.91 -1.69 6.47
C GLY A 186 12.32 -0.85 7.68
N PHE A 187 11.68 -1.09 8.83
CA PHE A 187 12.04 -0.48 10.10
C PHE A 187 13.47 -0.87 10.51
N ALA A 188 13.80 -2.16 10.50
CA ALA A 188 15.11 -2.66 10.93
C ALA A 188 16.24 -2.16 10.03
N ILE A 189 16.06 -2.18 8.71
CA ILE A 189 17.03 -1.65 7.74
C ILE A 189 17.33 -0.19 8.09
N ARG A 190 16.29 0.65 8.23
CA ARG A 190 16.50 2.06 8.52
C ARG A 190 17.12 2.27 9.90
N ALA A 191 16.68 1.54 10.93
CA ALA A 191 17.26 1.63 12.26
C ALA A 191 18.76 1.30 12.26
N ILE A 192 19.20 0.30 11.50
CA ILE A 192 20.62 -0.09 11.38
C ILE A 192 21.44 0.93 10.60
N PHE A 193 20.92 1.45 9.48
CA PHE A 193 21.67 2.39 8.63
C PHE A 193 21.64 3.83 9.13
N TYR A 194 20.65 4.18 9.97
CA TYR A 194 20.46 5.53 10.51
C TYR A 194 20.99 5.68 11.94
N THR A 195 21.60 4.63 12.53
CA THR A 195 22.44 4.84 13.72
C THR A 195 23.56 5.81 13.34
N PRO A 196 23.69 6.96 14.02
CA PRO A 196 24.84 7.82 13.81
C PRO A 196 26.09 6.98 14.05
N LYS A 197 27.00 6.94 13.07
CA LYS A 197 28.35 6.45 13.33
C LYS A 197 28.87 7.25 14.53
N PRO A 198 29.48 6.62 15.54
CA PRO A 198 30.02 7.35 16.69
C PRO A 198 30.95 8.45 16.17
N THR A 199 30.60 9.70 16.43
CA THR A 199 31.43 10.89 16.14
C THR A 199 32.48 11.09 17.23
N ASP A 200 33.13 10.00 17.66
CA ASP A 200 34.19 10.06 18.66
C ASP A 200 35.34 9.17 18.20
N PHE A 201 36.14 9.66 17.24
CA PHE A 201 37.57 9.35 17.12
C PHE A 201 38.22 10.38 16.19
N LEU A 202 38.68 11.49 16.79
CA LEU A 202 39.99 12.14 16.63
C LEU A 202 39.91 13.62 17.05
#